data_AF-A0A8H3B4C7-F1
#
_entry.id   AF-A0A8H3B4C7-F1
#
_cell.length_a   1.000
_cell.length_b   1.000
_cell.length_c   1.000
_cell.angle_alpha   90.00
_cell.angle_beta   90.00
_cell.angle_gamma   90.00
#
_symmetry.space_group_name_H-M   'P 1'
#
loop_
_entity.id
_entity.type
_entity.pdbx_description
1 polymer ?
#
loop_
_entity_poly.entity_id
_entity_poly.type
_entity_poly.pdbx_seq_one_letter_code
_entity_poly.pdbx_strand_id
1 'polypeptide(L)'
;MSQDVIGSRSGFLCQYMSHHQDTLVAYVKYFGKVDGDVTSARMTAIDSKSMTLEYVANGKSQRTNVAFDPPIELYDEVKPRLISMREEALEGVGMVNQPVVSVYQFPASKYAASISGLLLALTYTTFASEPSMGSQVRALVGGPSVIRWIWGFTVAIHAAESRMSNPVEVAIWDLYLTRYLTYAAFAVLLYDHATTLSDEIFLIWPAKTGLIKLVFLFNRYTVPLVIAFSCYVLSGQAPFLNKQVDKVPLKLATTILTNRPPRRIYCSVSYTIFTVCYAVVALLTTTFVVATRVDALWGTQSYSFVFLAVVWVIHMVADIVVVAHNVVQQFPQISYEPMFNICQGSVQSSWVVWLNGILFNALMITLLMWAWLSTPRNAQTPLMALIVRDGCVYFVAIFSAMLFNMLMWKYGRESQVVLPFFVVWSTTTIAMSRLLLSMKDVQGPEDWGQQVKIAVPDLELTPIRDGGLVSVISRFSDDDRLSHRKHSESIPKISYVGRYDGHS
;
A
#
# COMPACT_ATOMS: atom_id res chain seq x y z
N MET A 1 -18.98 1.38 50.74
CA MET A 1 -19.88 2.01 49.77
C MET A 1 -19.01 2.68 48.72
N SER A 2 -18.98 2.14 47.50
CA SER A 2 -18.28 2.79 46.38
C SER A 2 -18.97 4.12 46.10
N GLN A 3 -18.20 5.21 46.15
CA GLN A 3 -18.70 6.55 45.86
C GLN A 3 -19.14 6.59 44.40
N ASP A 4 -20.36 7.07 44.12
CA ASP A 4 -20.89 7.14 42.76
C ASP A 4 -20.09 8.17 41.94
N VAL A 5 -19.17 7.64 41.14
CA VAL A 5 -18.20 8.43 40.37
C VAL A 5 -18.92 9.33 39.36
N ILE A 6 -20.07 8.88 38.84
CA ILE A 6 -20.86 9.58 37.83
C ILE A 6 -21.69 10.70 38.46
N GLY A 7 -22.43 10.40 39.54
CA GLY A 7 -23.24 11.38 40.27
C GLY A 7 -22.44 12.58 40.75
N SER A 8 -21.17 12.38 41.14
CA SER A 8 -20.28 13.47 41.54
C SER A 8 -20.04 14.55 40.47
N ARG A 9 -20.26 14.22 39.18
CA ARG A 9 -20.11 15.11 38.02
C ARG A 9 -21.41 15.32 37.23
N SER A 10 -22.54 14.95 37.82
CA SER A 10 -23.88 15.02 37.20
C SER A 10 -24.20 16.40 36.61
N GLY A 11 -23.83 17.48 37.29
CA GLY A 11 -24.10 18.86 36.81
C GLY A 11 -23.48 19.18 35.45
N PHE A 12 -22.24 18.73 35.20
CA PHE A 12 -21.56 18.94 33.92
C PHE A 12 -22.25 18.17 32.79
N LEU A 13 -22.67 16.93 33.07
CA LEU A 13 -23.37 16.07 32.11
C LEU A 13 -24.77 16.61 31.80
N CYS A 14 -25.49 17.11 32.79
CA CYS A 14 -26.80 17.76 32.61
C CYS A 14 -26.66 19.01 31.73
N GLN A 15 -25.64 19.84 31.97
CA GLN A 15 -25.38 21.01 31.14
C GLN A 15 -25.01 20.62 29.70
N TYR A 16 -24.19 19.59 29.51
CA TYR A 16 -23.87 19.08 28.18
C TYR A 16 -25.12 18.59 27.43
N MET A 17 -25.96 17.78 28.07
CA MET A 17 -27.19 17.24 27.46
C MET A 17 -28.28 18.29 27.21
N SER A 18 -28.23 19.44 27.89
CA SER A 18 -29.20 20.52 27.68
C SER A 18 -29.24 21.04 26.24
N HIS A 19 -28.13 20.92 25.50
CA HIS A 19 -28.01 21.26 24.08
C HIS A 19 -28.56 20.19 23.12
N HIS A 20 -29.01 19.03 23.63
CA HIS A 20 -29.47 17.88 22.84
C HIS A 20 -30.96 17.57 23.09
N GLN A 21 -31.83 18.57 22.90
CA GLN A 21 -33.27 18.48 23.19
C GLN A 21 -33.95 17.28 22.50
N ASP A 22 -33.70 17.07 21.21
CA ASP A 22 -34.32 15.98 20.43
C ASP A 22 -33.99 14.60 21.00
N THR A 23 -32.74 14.42 21.43
CA THR A 23 -32.28 13.18 22.09
C THR A 23 -33.02 12.94 23.40
N LEU A 24 -33.16 13.98 24.23
CA LEU A 24 -33.84 13.86 25.52
C LEU A 24 -35.33 13.56 25.37
N VAL A 25 -35.99 14.15 24.36
CA VAL A 25 -37.38 13.83 24.01
C VAL A 25 -37.51 12.37 23.57
N ALA A 26 -36.59 11.89 22.73
CA ALA A 26 -36.55 10.49 22.31
C ALA A 26 -36.35 9.53 23.49
N TYR A 27 -35.48 9.88 24.46
CA TYR A 27 -35.30 9.08 25.68
C TYR A 27 -36.55 8.96 26.52
N VAL A 28 -37.28 10.05 26.69
CA VAL A 28 -38.54 10.06 27.44
C VAL A 28 -39.58 9.18 26.77
N LYS A 29 -39.74 9.31 25.45
CA LYS A 29 -40.72 8.53 24.69
C LYS A 29 -40.37 7.04 24.66
N TYR A 30 -39.13 6.71 24.31
CA TYR A 30 -38.70 5.32 24.12
C TYR A 30 -38.40 4.61 25.45
N PHE A 31 -37.37 5.04 26.19
CA PHE A 31 -36.95 4.38 27.42
C PHE A 31 -37.84 4.72 28.62
N GLY A 32 -38.35 5.96 28.66
CA GLY A 32 -39.32 6.39 29.67
C GLY A 32 -40.72 5.82 29.45
N LYS A 33 -40.98 5.19 28.29
CA LYS A 33 -42.28 4.62 27.88
C LYS A 33 -43.45 5.60 28.07
N VAL A 34 -43.22 6.87 27.77
CA VAL A 34 -44.23 7.92 27.89
C VAL A 34 -44.95 8.10 26.56
N ASP A 35 -46.20 7.66 26.51
CA ASP A 35 -47.08 7.87 25.36
C ASP A 35 -47.67 9.29 25.39
N GLY A 36 -47.36 10.11 24.39
CA GLY A 36 -47.90 11.47 24.25
C GLY A 36 -47.00 12.43 23.47
N ASP A 37 -47.53 13.63 23.18
CA ASP A 37 -46.76 14.69 22.54
C ASP A 37 -45.85 15.41 23.54
N VAL A 38 -44.68 14.81 23.76
CA VAL A 38 -43.60 15.41 24.56
C VAL A 38 -42.96 16.54 23.77
N THR A 39 -43.14 17.78 24.22
CA THR A 39 -42.69 18.98 23.50
C THR A 39 -41.27 19.40 23.87
N SER A 40 -40.83 19.11 25.10
CA SER A 40 -39.48 19.41 25.57
C SER A 40 -39.06 18.47 26.70
N ALA A 41 -37.75 18.28 26.84
CA ALA A 41 -37.18 17.44 27.88
C ALA A 41 -35.83 17.99 28.38
N ARG A 42 -35.55 17.80 29.66
CA ARG A 42 -34.32 18.23 30.33
C ARG A 42 -33.83 17.15 31.27
N MET A 43 -32.54 16.84 31.20
CA MET A 43 -31.89 15.98 32.17
C MET A 43 -31.56 16.77 33.44
N THR A 44 -32.03 16.30 34.59
CA THR A 44 -31.84 16.97 35.89
C THR A 44 -30.78 16.30 36.76
N ALA A 45 -30.59 14.99 36.60
CA ALA A 45 -29.57 14.23 37.29
C ALA A 45 -29.17 12.98 36.51
N ILE A 46 -27.95 12.50 36.73
CA ILE A 46 -27.45 11.21 36.22
C ILE A 46 -26.53 10.58 37.27
N ASP A 47 -26.68 9.28 37.47
CA ASP A 47 -25.84 8.45 38.32
C ASP A 47 -25.41 7.17 37.56
N SER A 48 -24.67 6.28 38.22
CA SER A 48 -24.24 5.00 37.63
C SER A 48 -25.37 4.06 37.23
N LYS A 49 -26.58 4.23 37.76
CA LYS A 49 -27.71 3.30 37.55
C LYS A 49 -28.83 3.88 36.70
N SER A 50 -28.98 5.19 36.67
CA SER A 50 -30.10 5.85 35.98
C SER A 50 -29.83 7.31 35.65
N MET A 51 -30.62 7.85 34.73
CA MET A 51 -30.76 9.29 34.52
C MET A 51 -32.19 9.74 34.83
N THR A 52 -32.32 10.91 35.43
CA THR A 52 -33.60 11.57 35.70
C THR A 52 -33.86 12.63 34.64
N LEU A 53 -34.99 12.47 33.95
CA LEU A 53 -35.47 13.38 32.91
C LEU A 53 -36.75 14.06 33.37
N GLU A 54 -36.79 15.37 33.23
CA GLU A 54 -37.98 16.20 33.39
C GLU A 54 -38.48 16.61 32.01
N TYR A 55 -39.76 16.41 31.73
CA TYR A 55 -40.34 16.63 30.41
C TYR A 55 -41.69 17.31 30.49
N VAL A 56 -42.08 17.97 29.41
CA VAL A 56 -43.40 18.60 29.28
C VAL A 56 -44.22 17.80 28.28
N ALA A 57 -45.32 17.22 28.75
CA ALA A 57 -46.31 16.55 27.92
C ALA A 57 -47.68 17.16 28.21
N ASN A 58 -48.47 17.45 27.17
CA ASN A 58 -49.81 18.04 27.30
C ASN A 58 -49.84 19.29 28.21
N GLY A 59 -48.79 20.12 28.17
CA GLY A 59 -48.66 21.35 28.95
C GLY A 59 -48.33 21.16 30.44
N LYS A 60 -48.08 19.93 30.91
CA LYS A 60 -47.69 19.65 32.31
C LYS A 60 -46.25 19.14 32.39
N SER A 61 -45.49 19.65 33.37
CA SER A 61 -44.14 19.17 33.66
C SER A 61 -44.21 17.90 34.51
N GLN A 62 -43.55 16.84 34.06
CA GLN A 62 -43.48 15.53 34.70
C GLN A 62 -42.04 15.02 34.73
N ARG A 63 -41.76 13.98 35.51
CA ARG A 63 -40.43 13.37 35.60
C ARG A 63 -40.50 11.87 35.33
N THR A 64 -39.47 11.36 34.67
CA THR A 64 -39.24 9.92 34.47
C THR A 64 -37.78 9.58 34.77
N ASN A 65 -37.54 8.33 35.17
CA ASN A 65 -36.20 7.80 35.38
C ASN A 65 -35.93 6.72 34.35
N VAL A 66 -34.85 6.89 33.61
CA VAL A 66 -34.37 5.93 32.61
C VAL A 66 -33.21 5.15 33.24
N ALA A 67 -33.38 3.84 33.41
CA ALA A 67 -32.37 2.97 34.00
C ALA A 67 -31.30 2.59 32.96
N PHE A 68 -30.06 2.44 33.44
CA PHE A 68 -28.95 1.86 32.67
C PHE A 68 -28.83 0.37 32.99
N ASP A 69 -28.94 -0.46 31.95
CA ASP A 69 -28.70 -1.89 32.03
C ASP A 69 -27.64 -2.31 31.00
N PRO A 70 -26.46 -2.82 31.42
CA PRO A 70 -25.96 -2.84 32.79
C PRO A 70 -25.63 -1.42 33.33
N PRO A 71 -25.47 -1.25 34.65
CA PRO A 71 -25.01 0.00 35.26
C PRO A 71 -23.64 0.45 34.72
N ILE A 72 -23.41 1.76 34.71
CA ILE A 72 -22.17 2.35 34.23
C ILE A 72 -21.17 2.41 35.38
N GLU A 73 -20.03 1.74 35.24
CA GLU A 73 -19.01 1.66 36.30
C GLU A 73 -17.96 2.77 36.20
N LEU A 74 -17.61 3.18 34.97
CA LEU A 74 -16.56 4.14 34.67
C LEU A 74 -17.13 5.42 34.06
N TYR A 75 -16.59 6.58 34.47
CA TYR A 75 -17.04 7.87 33.94
C TYR A 75 -16.84 8.01 32.42
N ASP A 76 -15.78 7.40 31.87
CA ASP A 76 -15.45 7.47 30.44
C ASP A 76 -16.44 6.69 29.56
N GLU A 77 -17.21 5.78 30.13
CA GLU A 77 -18.26 5.00 29.43
C GLU A 77 -19.58 5.77 29.29
N VAL A 78 -19.80 6.83 30.08
CA VAL A 78 -21.05 7.59 30.07
C VAL A 78 -21.35 8.16 28.68
N LYS A 79 -20.35 8.74 28.03
CA LYS A 79 -20.54 9.34 26.70
C LYS A 79 -20.90 8.32 25.62
N PRO A 80 -20.12 7.24 25.39
CA PRO A 80 -20.51 6.24 24.39
C PRO A 80 -21.85 5.58 24.72
N ARG A 81 -22.17 5.35 26.01
CA ARG A 81 -23.47 4.81 26.42
C ARG A 81 -24.64 5.73 26.06
N LEU A 82 -24.50 7.04 26.31
CA LEU A 82 -25.51 8.04 25.92
C LEU A 82 -25.56 8.31 24.41
N ILE A 83 -24.59 7.84 23.62
CA ILE A 83 -24.67 7.91 22.14
C ILE A 83 -25.39 6.67 21.62
N SER A 84 -25.04 5.48 22.11
CA SER A 84 -25.71 4.24 21.69
C SER A 84 -27.20 4.25 22.05
N MET A 85 -27.54 4.69 23.26
CA MET A 85 -28.94 4.85 23.67
C MET A 85 -29.69 5.85 22.78
N ARG A 86 -29.02 6.92 22.32
CA ARG A 86 -29.63 7.93 21.44
C ARG A 86 -30.05 7.33 20.12
N GLU A 87 -29.17 6.54 19.51
CA GLU A 87 -29.45 5.88 18.24
C GLU A 87 -30.66 4.95 18.38
N GLU A 88 -30.66 4.10 19.42
CA GLU A 88 -31.76 3.18 19.72
C GLU A 88 -33.09 3.93 19.95
N ALA A 89 -33.08 5.00 20.75
CA ALA A 89 -34.28 5.77 21.05
C ALA A 89 -34.81 6.51 19.82
N LEU A 90 -33.95 7.11 19.01
CA LEU A 90 -34.36 7.85 17.81
C LEU A 90 -34.94 6.91 16.73
N GLU A 91 -34.41 5.69 16.63
CA GLU A 91 -34.96 4.64 15.78
C GLU A 91 -36.33 4.17 16.31
N GLY A 92 -36.42 3.87 17.61
CA GLY A 92 -37.64 3.40 18.25
C GLY A 92 -38.81 4.39 18.22
N VAL A 93 -38.54 5.69 18.19
CA VAL A 93 -39.58 6.74 18.03
C VAL A 93 -39.81 7.15 16.57
N GLY A 94 -39.13 6.53 15.60
CA GLY A 94 -39.27 6.83 14.18
C GLY A 94 -38.76 8.21 13.75
N MET A 95 -37.90 8.84 14.54
CA MET A 95 -37.27 10.13 14.21
C MET A 95 -36.04 9.97 13.31
N VAL A 96 -35.51 8.76 13.18
CA VAL A 96 -34.47 8.40 12.22
C VAL A 96 -35.00 7.27 11.35
N ASN A 97 -35.32 7.60 10.09
CA ASN A 97 -35.59 6.58 9.07
C ASN A 97 -34.24 6.00 8.65
N GLN A 98 -33.84 4.85 9.21
CA GLN A 98 -32.94 4.00 8.45
C GLN A 98 -33.67 3.65 7.14
N PRO A 99 -33.02 3.77 5.97
CA PRO A 99 -33.61 3.29 4.74
C PRO A 99 -33.78 1.78 4.87
N VAL A 100 -34.99 1.34 5.22
CA VAL A 100 -35.37 -0.07 5.15
C VAL A 100 -35.23 -0.45 3.69
N VAL A 101 -34.21 -1.25 3.36
CA VAL A 101 -33.99 -1.74 2.00
C VAL A 101 -35.11 -2.75 1.70
N SER A 102 -36.30 -2.25 1.39
CA SER A 102 -37.47 -3.07 1.04
C SER A 102 -37.38 -3.60 -0.39
N VAL A 103 -36.60 -2.92 -1.24
CA VAL A 103 -36.33 -3.33 -2.61
C VAL A 103 -34.85 -3.13 -2.91
N TYR A 104 -34.12 -4.23 -2.98
CA TYR A 104 -32.78 -4.23 -3.59
C TYR A 104 -32.95 -4.01 -5.09
N GLN A 105 -32.91 -2.76 -5.54
CA GLN A 105 -32.80 -2.46 -6.97
C GLN A 105 -31.39 -2.81 -7.41
N PHE A 106 -31.25 -3.94 -8.09
CA PHE A 106 -29.99 -4.47 -8.60
C PHE A 106 -29.37 -3.45 -9.59
N PRO A 107 -28.28 -2.72 -9.24
CA PRO A 107 -27.69 -1.73 -10.12
C PRO A 107 -26.77 -2.47 -11.09
N ALA A 108 -27.36 -3.05 -12.14
CA ALA A 108 -26.64 -3.85 -13.14
C ALA A 108 -25.43 -3.10 -13.74
N SER A 109 -25.46 -1.77 -13.81
CA SER A 109 -24.36 -0.94 -14.32
C SER A 109 -23.16 -0.81 -13.37
N LYS A 110 -23.38 -0.85 -12.05
CA LYS A 110 -22.29 -0.81 -11.05
C LYS A 110 -21.64 -2.18 -10.88
N TYR A 111 -22.40 -3.25 -11.07
CA TYR A 111 -21.89 -4.62 -11.04
C TYR A 111 -21.37 -5.17 -12.37
N ALA A 112 -21.81 -4.68 -13.53
CA ALA A 112 -21.11 -4.96 -14.79
C ALA A 112 -19.66 -4.42 -14.75
N ALA A 113 -19.38 -3.40 -13.92
CA ALA A 113 -18.04 -2.92 -13.63
C ALA A 113 -17.33 -3.66 -12.48
N SER A 114 -18.07 -4.26 -11.53
CA SER A 114 -17.53 -4.98 -10.37
C SER A 114 -17.57 -6.52 -10.46
N ILE A 115 -18.11 -7.11 -11.54
CA ILE A 115 -17.57 -8.35 -12.11
C ILE A 115 -16.19 -7.96 -12.63
N SER A 116 -15.24 -7.92 -11.69
CA SER A 116 -13.95 -7.30 -11.87
C SER A 116 -13.30 -7.86 -13.14
N GLY A 117 -12.63 -7.02 -13.91
CA GLY A 117 -11.75 -7.49 -15.00
C GLY A 117 -10.77 -8.57 -14.52
N LEU A 118 -10.50 -8.63 -13.21
CA LEU A 118 -9.75 -9.69 -12.53
C LEU A 118 -10.47 -11.04 -12.48
N LEU A 119 -11.79 -11.09 -12.23
CA LEU A 119 -12.60 -12.31 -12.33
C LEU A 119 -12.72 -12.80 -13.78
N LEU A 120 -12.86 -11.87 -14.73
CA LEU A 120 -12.82 -12.19 -16.17
C LEU A 120 -11.43 -12.68 -16.61
N ALA A 121 -10.35 -12.08 -16.11
CA ALA A 121 -8.99 -12.55 -16.36
C ALA A 121 -8.72 -13.90 -15.67
N LEU A 122 -9.24 -14.13 -14.46
CA LEU A 122 -9.10 -15.39 -13.75
C LEU A 122 -9.86 -16.51 -14.48
N THR A 123 -11.09 -16.26 -14.92
CA THR A 123 -11.85 -17.22 -15.75
C THR A 123 -11.15 -17.49 -17.07
N TYR A 124 -10.69 -16.46 -17.78
CA TYR A 124 -9.91 -16.63 -19.02
C TYR A 124 -8.65 -17.47 -18.80
N THR A 125 -7.82 -17.15 -17.80
CA THR A 125 -6.60 -17.91 -17.49
C THR A 125 -6.88 -19.34 -17.01
N THR A 126 -8.03 -19.57 -16.39
CA THR A 126 -8.46 -20.91 -15.95
C THR A 126 -8.85 -21.80 -17.13
N PHE A 127 -9.62 -21.28 -18.09
CA PHE A 127 -10.20 -22.07 -19.18
C PHE A 127 -9.48 -21.94 -20.52
N ALA A 128 -8.50 -21.05 -20.62
CA ALA A 128 -7.66 -20.87 -21.80
C ALA A 128 -7.00 -22.20 -22.26
N SER A 129 -7.24 -22.57 -23.52
CA SER A 129 -6.61 -23.71 -24.20
C SER A 129 -5.17 -23.38 -24.59
N GLU A 130 -4.31 -24.40 -24.72
CA GLU A 130 -2.93 -24.20 -25.21
C GLU A 130 -2.90 -24.11 -26.74
N PRO A 131 -2.07 -23.23 -27.36
CA PRO A 131 -1.20 -22.21 -26.76
C PRO A 131 -1.87 -20.82 -26.81
N SER A 132 -2.52 -20.40 -25.72
CA SER A 132 -3.08 -19.05 -25.61
C SER A 132 -2.35 -18.23 -24.54
N MET A 133 -2.52 -16.91 -24.56
CA MET A 133 -1.99 -16.05 -23.50
C MET A 133 -2.45 -16.51 -22.10
N GLY A 134 -3.70 -16.94 -21.97
CA GLY A 134 -4.21 -17.41 -20.68
C GLY A 134 -3.51 -18.68 -20.18
N SER A 135 -3.14 -19.61 -21.09
CA SER A 135 -2.41 -20.82 -20.72
C SER A 135 -0.94 -20.53 -20.36
N GLN A 136 -0.32 -19.56 -21.04
CA GLN A 136 1.03 -19.07 -20.71
C GLN A 136 1.06 -18.39 -19.34
N VAL A 137 0.08 -17.52 -19.06
CA VAL A 137 -0.06 -16.89 -17.74
C VAL A 137 -0.27 -17.96 -16.67
N ARG A 138 -1.18 -18.92 -16.90
CA ARG A 138 -1.40 -20.04 -15.97
C ARG A 138 -0.12 -20.81 -15.66
N ALA A 139 0.73 -21.07 -16.65
CA ALA A 139 2.03 -21.71 -16.44
C ALA A 139 2.98 -20.82 -15.62
N LEU A 140 3.03 -19.52 -15.90
CA LEU A 140 3.88 -18.56 -15.20
C LEU A 140 3.55 -18.45 -13.69
N VAL A 141 2.27 -18.51 -13.32
CA VAL A 141 1.85 -18.38 -11.90
C VAL A 141 1.99 -19.68 -11.09
N GLY A 142 2.53 -20.76 -11.68
CA GLY A 142 2.69 -22.05 -11.00
C GLY A 142 1.65 -23.12 -11.38
N GLY A 143 0.97 -22.94 -12.51
CA GLY A 143 0.14 -23.96 -13.14
C GLY A 143 -1.27 -24.11 -12.54
N PRO A 144 -2.00 -25.17 -12.95
CA PRO A 144 -3.39 -25.40 -12.55
C PRO A 144 -3.59 -25.51 -11.03
N SER A 145 -2.59 -26.02 -10.30
CA SER A 145 -2.65 -26.16 -8.84
C SER A 145 -2.77 -24.82 -8.14
N VAL A 146 -2.00 -23.81 -8.57
CA VAL A 146 -2.05 -22.46 -8.00
C VAL A 146 -3.38 -21.77 -8.37
N ILE A 147 -3.85 -21.94 -9.61
CA ILE A 147 -5.16 -21.39 -10.04
C ILE A 147 -6.31 -21.94 -9.19
N ARG A 148 -6.30 -23.22 -8.80
CA ARG A 148 -7.31 -23.80 -7.90
C ARG A 148 -7.30 -23.13 -6.51
N TRP A 149 -6.12 -22.87 -5.96
CA TRP A 149 -5.99 -22.15 -4.70
C TRP A 149 -6.49 -20.70 -4.81
N ILE A 150 -6.20 -20.03 -5.93
CA ILE A 150 -6.71 -18.68 -6.20
C ILE A 150 -8.24 -18.69 -6.23
N TRP A 151 -8.88 -19.64 -6.93
CA TRP A 151 -10.35 -19.78 -6.92
C TRP A 151 -10.91 -20.05 -5.51
N GLY A 152 -10.31 -20.97 -4.77
CA GLY A 152 -10.74 -21.27 -3.40
C GLY A 152 -10.66 -20.04 -2.49
N PHE A 153 -9.58 -19.27 -2.60
CA PHE A 153 -9.39 -18.02 -1.88
C PHE A 153 -10.40 -16.95 -2.29
N THR A 154 -10.61 -16.75 -3.60
CA THR A 154 -11.59 -15.79 -4.13
C THR A 154 -13.01 -16.10 -3.65
N VAL A 155 -13.43 -17.36 -3.70
CA VAL A 155 -14.75 -17.78 -3.19
C VAL A 155 -14.85 -17.56 -1.69
N ALA A 156 -13.83 -17.91 -0.92
CA ALA A 156 -13.82 -17.72 0.53
C ALA A 156 -13.93 -16.24 0.92
N ILE A 157 -13.19 -15.35 0.23
CA ILE A 157 -13.27 -13.90 0.45
C ILE A 157 -14.66 -13.37 0.14
N HIS A 158 -15.21 -13.66 -1.03
CA HIS A 158 -16.53 -13.13 -1.40
C HIS A 158 -17.65 -13.71 -0.53
N ALA A 159 -17.52 -14.96 -0.07
CA ALA A 159 -18.43 -15.53 0.91
C ALA A 159 -18.34 -14.82 2.27
N ALA A 160 -17.13 -14.51 2.73
CA ALA A 160 -16.93 -13.70 3.94
C ALA A 160 -17.52 -12.30 3.77
N GLU A 161 -17.26 -11.62 2.65
CA GLU A 161 -17.81 -10.30 2.32
C GLU A 161 -19.34 -10.29 2.31
N SER A 162 -19.97 -11.32 1.75
CA SER A 162 -21.44 -11.42 1.68
C SER A 162 -22.12 -11.56 3.06
N ARG A 163 -21.39 -12.02 4.08
CA ARG A 163 -21.90 -12.20 5.45
C ARG A 163 -21.74 -10.96 6.32
N MET A 164 -20.93 -9.99 5.91
CA MET A 164 -20.64 -8.80 6.69
C MET A 164 -21.62 -7.68 6.33
N SER A 165 -22.69 -7.54 7.10
CA SER A 165 -23.65 -6.43 6.96
C SER A 165 -23.35 -5.24 7.87
N ASN A 166 -22.60 -5.46 8.96
CA ASN A 166 -22.28 -4.41 9.93
C ASN A 166 -21.03 -3.61 9.49
N PRO A 167 -21.14 -2.27 9.31
CA PRO A 167 -20.01 -1.44 8.88
C PRO A 167 -18.81 -1.48 9.84
N VAL A 168 -19.04 -1.69 11.14
CA VAL A 168 -17.96 -1.81 12.14
C VAL A 168 -17.18 -3.11 11.93
N GLU A 169 -17.87 -4.23 11.72
CA GLU A 169 -17.23 -5.52 11.44
C GLU A 169 -16.40 -5.44 10.16
N VAL A 170 -16.96 -4.84 9.11
CA VAL A 170 -16.24 -4.63 7.84
C VAL A 170 -14.94 -3.84 8.04
N ALA A 171 -14.97 -2.76 8.84
CA ALA A 171 -13.79 -1.95 9.11
C ALA A 171 -12.72 -2.73 9.91
N ILE A 172 -13.13 -3.54 10.88
CA ILE A 172 -12.23 -4.43 11.63
C ILE A 172 -11.53 -5.41 10.68
N TRP A 173 -12.28 -6.05 9.79
CA TRP A 173 -11.74 -7.00 8.82
C TRP A 173 -10.79 -6.35 7.82
N ASP A 174 -11.15 -5.19 7.29
CA ASP A 174 -10.30 -4.42 6.37
C ASP A 174 -8.96 -4.04 7.05
N LEU A 175 -8.98 -3.69 8.35
CA LEU A 175 -7.76 -3.42 9.12
C LEU A 175 -6.90 -4.67 9.31
N TYR A 176 -7.50 -5.80 9.72
CA TYR A 176 -6.76 -7.05 9.85
C TYR A 176 -6.13 -7.47 8.53
N LEU A 177 -6.89 -7.38 7.43
CA LEU A 177 -6.40 -7.68 6.09
C LEU A 177 -5.23 -6.77 5.70
N THR A 178 -5.33 -5.47 6.00
CA THR A 178 -4.22 -4.51 5.79
C THR A 178 -2.98 -4.91 6.60
N ARG A 179 -3.11 -5.29 7.87
CA ARG A 179 -2.01 -5.76 8.71
C ARG A 179 -1.35 -7.01 8.13
N TYR A 180 -2.13 -8.05 7.85
CA TYR A 180 -1.61 -9.31 7.33
C TYR A 180 -0.94 -9.15 5.97
N LEU A 181 -1.53 -8.38 5.05
CA LEU A 181 -0.92 -8.11 3.76
C LEU A 181 0.37 -7.29 3.89
N THR A 182 0.41 -6.31 4.80
CA THR A 182 1.63 -5.54 5.08
C THR A 182 2.73 -6.44 5.63
N TYR A 183 2.41 -7.33 6.58
CA TYR A 183 3.37 -8.29 7.14
C TYR A 183 3.86 -9.31 6.10
N ALA A 184 2.97 -9.80 5.24
CA ALA A 184 3.32 -10.70 4.15
C ALA A 184 4.23 -10.01 3.14
N ALA A 185 3.91 -8.78 2.72
CA ALA A 185 4.74 -8.00 1.81
C ALA A 185 6.12 -7.70 2.40
N PHE A 186 6.18 -7.38 3.70
CA PHE A 186 7.44 -7.18 4.42
C PHE A 186 8.26 -8.47 4.50
N ALA A 187 7.64 -9.61 4.78
CA ALA A 187 8.32 -10.91 4.80
C ALA A 187 8.89 -11.27 3.42
N VAL A 188 8.13 -11.04 2.34
CA VAL A 188 8.61 -11.23 0.96
C VAL A 188 9.77 -10.29 0.64
N LEU A 189 9.72 -9.03 1.08
CA LEU A 189 10.81 -8.07 0.91
C LEU A 189 12.08 -8.52 1.63
N LEU A 190 11.98 -9.02 2.86
CA LEU A 190 13.14 -9.56 3.60
C LEU A 190 13.69 -10.84 2.95
N TYR A 191 12.80 -11.72 2.48
CA TYR A 191 13.19 -12.92 1.76
C TYR A 191 13.93 -12.60 0.46
N ASP A 192 13.42 -11.64 -0.31
CA ASP A 192 14.10 -11.11 -1.49
C ASP A 192 15.48 -10.58 -1.13
N HIS A 193 15.55 -9.81 -0.04
CA HIS A 193 16.80 -9.22 0.44
C HIS A 193 17.84 -10.30 0.76
N ALA A 194 17.45 -11.35 1.49
CA ALA A 194 18.32 -12.46 1.86
C ALA A 194 18.78 -13.28 0.64
N THR A 195 17.86 -13.59 -0.29
CA THR A 195 18.17 -14.44 -1.46
C THR A 195 19.06 -13.75 -2.49
N THR A 196 19.08 -12.42 -2.51
CA THR A 196 19.87 -11.64 -3.47
C THR A 196 21.09 -10.96 -2.83
N LEU A 197 21.36 -11.22 -1.54
CA LEU A 197 22.50 -10.66 -0.81
C LEU A 197 23.85 -11.14 -1.37
N SER A 198 23.96 -12.40 -1.80
CA SER A 198 25.20 -12.92 -2.40
C SER A 198 25.57 -12.17 -3.68
N ASP A 199 24.56 -11.91 -4.52
CA ASP A 199 24.72 -11.16 -5.77
C ASP A 199 25.09 -9.71 -5.48
N GLU A 200 24.49 -9.11 -4.44
CA GLU A 200 24.80 -7.75 -4.00
C GLU A 200 26.25 -7.61 -3.51
N ILE A 201 26.70 -8.53 -2.65
CA ILE A 201 28.07 -8.54 -2.12
C ILE A 201 29.08 -8.69 -3.27
N PHE A 202 28.78 -9.57 -4.22
CA PHE A 202 29.65 -9.80 -5.37
C PHE A 202 29.70 -8.60 -6.31
N LEU A 203 28.55 -8.03 -6.67
CA LEU A 203 28.44 -7.08 -7.77
C LEU A 203 28.54 -5.61 -7.30
N ILE A 204 27.90 -5.26 -6.20
CA ILE A 204 27.63 -3.87 -5.82
C ILE A 204 28.65 -3.36 -4.82
N TRP A 205 29.03 -4.17 -3.84
CA TRP A 205 29.96 -3.75 -2.77
C TRP A 205 31.35 -3.35 -3.30
N PRO A 206 32.01 -4.16 -4.15
CA PRO A 206 33.28 -3.79 -4.77
C PRO A 206 33.18 -2.68 -5.84
N ALA A 207 31.99 -2.42 -6.39
CA ALA A 207 31.83 -1.42 -7.44
C ALA A 207 32.17 0.01 -7.00
N LYS A 208 32.60 0.85 -7.95
CA LYS A 208 32.92 2.26 -7.70
C LYS A 208 31.69 3.01 -7.17
N THR A 209 31.90 3.98 -6.30
CA THR A 209 30.81 4.81 -5.77
C THR A 209 30.26 5.71 -6.88
N GLY A 210 29.06 5.40 -7.35
CA GLY A 210 28.30 6.18 -8.33
C GLY A 210 26.86 6.41 -7.90
N LEU A 211 26.13 7.27 -8.63
CA LEU A 211 24.75 7.62 -8.31
C LEU A 211 23.82 6.40 -8.23
N ILE A 212 23.94 5.46 -9.18
CA ILE A 212 23.14 4.23 -9.21
C ILE A 212 23.41 3.35 -7.98
N LYS A 213 24.67 3.25 -7.53
CA LYS A 213 25.05 2.54 -6.30
C LYS A 213 24.39 3.15 -5.07
N LEU A 214 24.44 4.49 -4.95
CA LEU A 214 23.82 5.21 -3.83
C LEU A 214 22.31 5.03 -3.81
N VAL A 215 21.66 5.16 -4.97
CA VAL A 215 20.21 4.98 -5.12
C VAL A 215 19.79 3.55 -4.79
N PHE A 216 20.56 2.55 -5.24
CA PHE A 216 20.34 1.14 -4.90
C PHE A 216 20.44 0.95 -3.39
N LEU A 217 21.59 1.27 -2.77
CA LEU A 217 21.83 1.02 -1.34
C LEU A 217 20.83 1.78 -0.45
N PHE A 218 20.50 3.02 -0.81
CA PHE A 218 19.48 3.80 -0.11
C PHE A 218 18.15 3.04 -0.07
N ASN A 219 17.55 2.73 -1.23
CA ASN A 219 16.26 2.04 -1.27
C ASN A 219 16.34 0.65 -0.62
N ARG A 220 17.41 -0.07 -0.91
CA ARG A 220 17.63 -1.45 -0.49
C ARG A 220 17.61 -1.62 1.03
N TYR A 221 18.24 -0.70 1.76
CA TYR A 221 18.37 -0.80 3.22
C TYR A 221 17.38 0.08 3.98
N THR A 222 17.04 1.26 3.46
CA THR A 222 16.20 2.19 4.21
C THR A 222 14.70 1.93 4.03
N VAL A 223 14.24 1.34 2.91
CA VAL A 223 12.82 0.97 2.74
C VAL A 223 12.38 -0.13 3.71
N PRO A 224 13.10 -1.27 3.88
CA PRO A 224 12.72 -2.28 4.86
C PRO A 224 12.63 -1.73 6.29
N LEU A 225 13.51 -0.79 6.67
CA LEU A 225 13.47 -0.14 7.98
C LEU A 225 12.19 0.69 8.17
N VAL A 226 11.80 1.47 7.16
CA VAL A 226 10.58 2.28 7.20
C VAL A 226 9.32 1.40 7.19
N ILE A 227 9.32 0.31 6.44
CA ILE A 227 8.20 -0.65 6.45
C ILE A 227 8.14 -1.38 7.81
N ALA A 228 9.26 -1.80 8.39
CA ALA A 228 9.31 -2.41 9.72
C ALA A 228 8.74 -1.47 10.79
N PHE A 229 9.10 -0.19 10.73
CA PHE A 229 8.55 0.82 11.62
C PHE A 229 7.05 1.03 11.39
N SER A 230 6.60 1.02 10.13
CA SER A 230 5.18 1.09 9.78
C SER A 230 4.38 -0.13 10.28
N CYS A 231 4.95 -1.33 10.24
CA CYS A 231 4.37 -2.53 10.83
C CYS A 231 4.16 -2.38 12.35
N TYR A 232 5.14 -1.77 13.04
CA TYR A 232 5.06 -1.49 14.48
C TYR A 232 4.00 -0.42 14.80
N VAL A 233 3.85 0.62 13.97
CA VAL A 233 2.79 1.62 14.17
C VAL A 233 1.40 1.03 13.89
N LEU A 234 1.26 0.26 12.81
CA LEU A 234 -0.01 -0.35 12.39
C LEU A 234 -0.50 -1.43 13.37
N SER A 235 0.40 -2.06 14.14
CA SER A 235 0.02 -3.03 15.18
C SER A 235 -0.76 -2.39 16.34
N GLY A 236 -0.74 -1.06 16.47
CA GLY A 236 -1.34 -0.34 17.59
C GLY A 236 -0.50 -0.40 18.87
N GLN A 237 0.74 -0.89 18.80
CA GLN A 237 1.65 -1.00 19.95
C GLN A 237 2.62 0.18 20.09
N ALA A 238 2.39 1.28 19.36
CA ALA A 238 3.24 2.47 19.35
C ALA A 238 2.65 3.60 20.23
N PRO A 239 2.81 3.54 21.57
CA PRO A 239 2.10 4.40 22.53
C PRO A 239 2.46 5.88 22.43
N PHE A 240 3.61 6.24 21.85
CA PHE A 240 4.06 7.62 21.68
C PHE A 240 3.62 8.24 20.35
N LEU A 241 3.26 7.43 19.36
CA LEU A 241 2.92 7.88 18.01
C LEU A 241 1.39 7.92 17.80
N ASN A 242 0.67 7.05 18.52
CA ASN A 242 -0.78 6.90 18.47
C ASN A 242 -1.45 7.43 19.75
N LYS A 243 -0.92 8.49 20.38
CA LYS A 243 -1.37 8.89 21.73
C LYS A 243 -2.56 9.84 21.72
N GLN A 244 -3.63 9.44 22.40
CA GLN A 244 -4.63 10.37 22.95
C GLN A 244 -4.01 11.12 24.15
N VAL A 245 -3.69 12.41 23.99
CA VAL A 245 -3.27 13.26 25.12
C VAL A 245 -4.46 14.11 25.55
N ASP A 246 -5.03 13.76 26.70
CA ASP A 246 -5.93 14.66 27.41
C ASP A 246 -5.12 15.82 28.01
N LYS A 247 -5.31 17.02 27.44
CA LYS A 247 -4.83 18.32 27.92
C LYS A 247 -3.31 18.55 27.88
N VAL A 248 -2.88 19.41 26.96
CA VAL A 248 -1.62 20.16 27.11
C VAL A 248 -1.95 21.47 27.87
N PRO A 249 -1.20 21.85 28.91
CA PRO A 249 -1.32 23.19 29.49
C PRO A 249 -0.79 24.20 28.47
N LEU A 250 -1.72 24.94 27.86
CA LEU A 250 -1.41 25.95 26.86
C LEU A 250 -0.58 27.07 27.50
N LYS A 251 0.68 27.24 27.09
CA LYS A 251 1.41 28.49 27.32
C LYS A 251 0.79 29.60 26.46
N LEU A 252 -0.17 30.29 27.07
CA LEU A 252 -0.60 31.70 26.98
C LEU A 252 -0.71 32.49 25.65
N ALA A 253 -0.25 32.03 24.48
CA ALA A 253 -0.19 32.92 23.31
C ALA A 253 -1.40 32.89 22.34
N THR A 254 -2.36 31.97 22.49
CA THR A 254 -3.36 31.74 21.40
C THR A 254 -4.84 31.77 21.82
N THR A 255 -5.17 31.96 23.11
CA THR A 255 -6.56 31.87 23.60
C THR A 255 -7.37 33.15 23.47
N ILE A 256 -6.77 34.32 23.21
CA ILE A 256 -7.50 35.59 23.31
C ILE A 256 -8.43 35.85 22.10
N LEU A 257 -8.26 35.18 20.96
CA LEU A 257 -9.02 35.51 19.73
C LEU A 257 -9.99 34.43 19.22
N THR A 258 -9.99 33.22 19.76
CA THR A 258 -10.92 32.17 19.28
C THR A 258 -11.54 31.43 20.46
N ASN A 259 -12.81 31.74 20.73
CA ASN A 259 -13.62 31.18 21.81
C ASN A 259 -14.02 29.72 21.51
N ARG A 260 -13.04 28.83 21.27
CA ARG A 260 -13.24 27.39 21.06
C ARG A 260 -12.32 26.61 22.02
N PRO A 261 -12.84 25.63 22.79
CA PRO A 261 -11.99 24.82 23.66
C PRO A 261 -11.04 23.93 22.82
N PRO A 262 -9.72 23.90 23.10
CA PRO A 262 -8.82 23.04 22.36
C PRO A 262 -8.87 21.63 22.94
N ARG A 263 -9.63 20.74 22.29
CA ARG A 263 -9.33 19.29 22.31
C ARG A 263 -8.59 18.99 21.00
N ARG A 264 -7.25 19.02 21.01
CA ARG A 264 -6.46 18.52 19.87
C ARG A 264 -5.73 17.26 20.31
N ILE A 265 -6.20 16.14 19.76
CA ILE A 265 -5.59 14.81 19.85
C ILE A 265 -4.33 14.83 18.97
N TYR A 266 -3.19 14.33 19.45
CA TYR A 266 -1.94 14.35 18.70
C TYR A 266 -1.65 12.96 18.11
N CYS A 267 -2.09 12.74 16.88
CA CYS A 267 -1.38 11.80 16.01
C CYS A 267 0.03 12.35 15.74
N SER A 268 1.07 11.51 15.72
CA SER A 268 2.41 11.97 15.35
C SER A 268 2.44 12.38 13.88
N VAL A 269 2.04 13.63 13.61
CA VAL A 269 2.04 14.26 12.29
C VAL A 269 3.43 14.15 11.65
N SER A 270 4.49 14.20 12.46
CA SER A 270 5.87 14.01 12.02
C SER A 270 6.11 12.63 11.39
N TYR A 271 5.56 11.55 11.95
CA TYR A 271 5.73 10.21 11.38
C TYR A 271 4.95 10.04 10.07
N THR A 272 3.71 10.52 10.00
CA THR A 272 2.91 10.45 8.76
C THR A 272 3.56 11.23 7.63
N ILE A 273 4.03 12.46 7.91
CA ILE A 273 4.81 13.26 6.95
C ILE A 273 6.04 12.51 6.51
N PHE A 274 6.83 12.01 7.47
CA PHE A 274 8.06 11.28 7.17
C PHE A 274 7.80 10.08 6.25
N THR A 275 6.79 9.27 6.55
CA THR A 275 6.45 8.08 5.76
C THR A 275 6.03 8.44 4.34
N VAL A 276 5.18 9.46 4.18
CA VAL A 276 4.72 9.92 2.86
C VAL A 276 5.88 10.51 2.04
N CYS A 277 6.67 11.41 2.63
CA CYS A 277 7.83 12.00 1.94
C CYS A 277 8.84 10.92 1.54
N TYR A 278 9.08 9.96 2.42
CA TYR A 278 10.01 8.88 2.17
C TYR A 278 9.49 7.91 1.09
N ALA A 279 8.18 7.63 1.06
CA ALA A 279 7.54 6.88 -0.03
C ALA A 279 7.72 7.57 -1.39
N VAL A 280 7.55 8.90 -1.45
CA VAL A 280 7.78 9.67 -2.67
C VAL A 280 9.23 9.56 -3.13
N VAL A 281 10.20 9.72 -2.22
CA VAL A 281 11.63 9.58 -2.57
C VAL A 281 11.93 8.17 -3.11
N ALA A 282 11.39 7.13 -2.49
CA ALA A 282 11.57 5.74 -2.95
C ALA A 282 10.96 5.50 -4.34
N LEU A 283 9.78 6.07 -4.61
CA LEU A 283 9.13 5.97 -5.93
C LEU A 283 9.90 6.76 -7.00
N LEU A 284 10.33 8.00 -6.72
CA LEU A 284 11.11 8.83 -7.64
C LEU A 284 12.45 8.21 -8.01
N THR A 285 13.12 7.59 -7.03
CA THR A 285 14.36 6.87 -7.28
C THR A 285 14.14 5.58 -8.08
N THR A 286 13.01 4.91 -7.90
CA THR A 286 12.61 3.78 -8.74
C THR A 286 12.35 4.21 -10.19
N THR A 287 11.60 5.29 -10.40
CA THR A 287 11.31 5.80 -11.76
C THR A 287 12.55 6.37 -12.45
N PHE A 288 13.51 6.90 -11.68
CA PHE A 288 14.84 7.27 -12.17
C PHE A 288 15.58 6.04 -12.71
N VAL A 289 15.65 4.95 -11.95
CA VAL A 289 16.30 3.71 -12.40
C VAL A 289 15.65 3.16 -13.67
N VAL A 290 14.31 3.16 -13.73
CA VAL A 290 13.57 2.78 -14.94
C VAL A 290 14.00 3.62 -16.15
N ALA A 291 14.12 4.94 -16.01
CA ALA A 291 14.58 5.82 -17.09
C ALA A 291 16.00 5.49 -17.55
N THR A 292 16.94 5.27 -16.62
CA THR A 292 18.33 4.92 -16.97
C THR A 292 18.45 3.59 -17.70
N ARG A 293 17.51 2.66 -17.46
CA ARG A 293 17.46 1.36 -18.14
C ARG A 293 17.04 1.50 -19.59
N VAL A 294 16.08 2.37 -19.85
CA VAL A 294 15.61 2.70 -21.19
C VAL A 294 16.71 3.47 -21.95
N ASP A 295 17.42 4.40 -21.30
CA ASP A 295 18.54 5.13 -21.89
C ASP A 295 19.69 4.20 -22.31
N ALA A 296 20.03 3.22 -21.46
CA ALA A 296 21.08 2.24 -21.75
C ALA A 296 20.84 1.45 -23.04
N LEU A 297 19.58 1.32 -23.48
CA LEU A 297 19.21 0.62 -24.71
C LEU A 297 19.44 1.45 -25.98
N TRP A 298 19.24 2.76 -25.91
CA TRP A 298 19.45 3.67 -27.04
C TRP A 298 20.92 4.06 -27.29
N GLY A 299 21.80 3.65 -26.38
CA GLY A 299 23.22 3.97 -26.45
C GLY A 299 23.49 5.46 -26.25
N THR A 300 24.76 5.84 -26.33
CA THR A 300 25.28 7.18 -25.99
C THR A 300 24.90 8.28 -26.99
N GLN A 301 23.68 8.29 -27.53
CA GLN A 301 23.19 9.44 -28.28
C GLN A 301 22.79 10.52 -27.28
N SER A 302 23.50 11.65 -27.28
CA SER A 302 23.26 12.74 -26.31
C SER A 302 21.81 13.22 -26.28
N TYR A 303 21.08 13.06 -27.40
CA TYR A 303 19.67 13.43 -27.51
C TYR A 303 18.72 12.52 -26.70
N SER A 304 18.95 11.20 -26.63
CA SER A 304 18.07 10.27 -25.87
C SER A 304 18.17 10.53 -24.37
N PHE A 305 19.39 10.75 -23.88
CA PHE A 305 19.64 11.08 -22.47
C PHE A 305 18.92 12.38 -22.08
N VAL A 306 19.10 13.45 -22.87
CA VAL A 306 18.45 14.75 -22.59
C VAL A 306 16.93 14.62 -22.63
N PHE A 307 16.39 13.90 -23.61
CA PHE A 307 14.95 13.65 -23.69
C PHE A 307 14.42 12.92 -22.45
N LEU A 308 15.03 11.80 -22.06
CA LEU A 308 14.59 11.00 -20.91
C LEU A 308 14.77 11.77 -19.59
N ALA A 309 15.84 12.57 -19.46
CA ALA A 309 16.05 13.43 -18.31
C ALA A 309 14.95 14.50 -18.19
N VAL A 310 14.58 15.16 -19.29
CA VAL A 310 13.48 16.15 -19.30
C VAL A 310 12.16 15.50 -18.92
N VAL A 311 11.84 14.34 -19.51
CA VAL A 311 10.60 13.60 -19.20
C VAL A 311 10.56 13.19 -17.72
N TRP A 312 11.68 12.71 -17.18
CA TRP A 312 11.77 12.33 -15.77
C TRP A 312 11.64 13.54 -14.83
N VAL A 313 12.26 14.68 -15.17
CA VAL A 313 12.13 15.92 -14.37
C VAL A 313 10.68 16.42 -14.36
N ILE A 314 9.97 16.38 -15.50
CA ILE A 314 8.55 16.73 -15.56
C ILE A 314 7.72 15.79 -14.67
N HIS A 315 7.97 14.49 -14.75
CA HIS A 315 7.32 13.50 -13.90
C HIS A 315 7.58 13.77 -12.41
N MET A 316 8.83 14.05 -12.02
CA MET A 316 9.23 14.36 -10.65
C MET A 316 8.52 15.61 -10.11
N VAL A 317 8.51 16.70 -10.89
CA VAL A 317 7.85 17.95 -10.48
C VAL A 317 6.35 17.74 -10.32
N ALA A 318 5.71 17.02 -11.24
CA ALA A 318 4.30 16.70 -11.15
C ALA A 318 3.97 15.88 -9.89
N ASP A 319 4.77 14.86 -9.56
CA ASP A 319 4.58 14.06 -8.35
C ASP A 319 4.72 14.91 -7.08
N ILE A 320 5.76 15.75 -6.99
CA ILE A 320 5.98 16.61 -5.82
C ILE A 320 4.81 17.58 -5.63
N VAL A 321 4.33 18.22 -6.71
CA VAL A 321 3.22 19.19 -6.65
C VAL A 321 1.93 18.51 -6.23
N VAL A 322 1.58 17.38 -6.85
CA VAL A 322 0.34 16.66 -6.55
C VAL A 322 0.37 16.12 -5.12
N VAL A 323 1.49 15.54 -4.68
CA VAL A 323 1.62 15.05 -3.30
C VAL A 323 1.55 16.20 -2.32
N ALA A 324 2.29 17.30 -2.52
CA ALA A 324 2.28 18.45 -1.63
C ALA A 324 0.87 19.04 -1.46
N HIS A 325 0.11 19.17 -2.56
CA HIS A 325 -1.27 19.62 -2.51
C HIS A 325 -2.16 18.67 -1.67
N ASN A 326 -2.06 17.36 -1.89
CA ASN A 326 -2.84 16.37 -1.15
C ASN A 326 -2.47 16.35 0.34
N VAL A 327 -1.17 16.40 0.64
CA VAL A 327 -0.60 16.53 1.98
C VAL A 327 -1.23 17.72 2.73
N VAL A 328 -1.24 18.92 2.13
CA VAL A 328 -1.83 20.13 2.75
C VAL A 328 -3.34 19.98 3.00
N GLN A 329 -4.07 19.33 2.10
CA GLN A 329 -5.52 19.16 2.23
C GLN A 329 -5.93 18.05 3.20
N GLN A 330 -5.15 16.96 3.28
CA GLN A 330 -5.50 15.77 4.05
C GLN A 330 -4.99 15.80 5.49
N PHE A 331 -3.90 16.52 5.79
CA PHE A 331 -3.39 16.59 7.16
C PHE A 331 -4.40 17.06 8.21
N PRO A 332 -5.28 18.04 7.94
CA PRO A 332 -6.31 18.44 8.90
C PRO A 332 -7.35 17.36 9.20
N GLN A 333 -7.46 16.33 8.35
CA GLN A 333 -8.48 15.28 8.42
C GLN A 333 -7.99 14.00 9.13
N ILE A 334 -6.72 13.94 9.54
CA ILE A 334 -6.18 12.79 10.29
C ILE A 334 -6.82 12.76 11.67
N SER A 335 -7.53 11.68 11.96
CA SER A 335 -8.21 11.42 13.22
C SER A 335 -7.66 10.16 13.89
N TYR A 336 -7.66 10.16 15.22
CA TYR A 336 -7.28 9.00 16.01
C TYR A 336 -8.49 8.09 16.19
N GLU A 337 -8.30 6.79 15.92
CA GLU A 337 -9.32 5.76 16.11
C GLU A 337 -9.02 4.95 17.39
N PRO A 338 -9.77 5.19 18.48
CA PRO A 338 -9.51 4.57 19.78
C PRO A 338 -9.69 3.05 19.78
N MET A 339 -10.54 2.50 18.90
CA MET A 339 -10.79 1.06 18.85
C MET A 339 -9.53 0.26 18.46
N PHE A 340 -8.68 0.85 17.62
CA PHE A 340 -7.52 0.16 17.05
C PHE A 340 -6.18 0.75 17.52
N ASN A 341 -6.24 1.85 18.29
CA ASN A 341 -5.06 2.62 18.69
C ASN A 341 -4.20 3.02 17.50
N ILE A 342 -4.82 3.53 16.43
CA ILE A 342 -4.15 3.99 15.20
C ILE A 342 -4.64 5.38 14.78
N CYS A 343 -3.86 6.03 13.93
CA CYS A 343 -4.23 7.29 13.28
C CYS A 343 -4.58 7.04 11.81
N GLN A 344 -5.75 7.49 11.39
CA GLN A 344 -6.21 7.33 10.01
C GLN A 344 -6.77 8.65 9.48
N GLY A 345 -6.50 8.93 8.20
CA GLY A 345 -7.12 10.03 7.45
C GLY A 345 -7.78 9.47 6.19
N SER A 346 -8.75 10.20 5.64
CA SER A 346 -9.34 9.85 4.34
C SER A 346 -8.36 10.19 3.22
N VAL A 347 -8.03 9.24 2.36
CA VAL A 347 -7.17 9.46 1.16
C VAL A 347 -7.86 9.06 -0.14
N GLN A 348 -9.17 8.76 -0.09
CA GLN A 348 -9.92 8.27 -1.23
C GLN A 348 -9.95 9.28 -2.40
N SER A 349 -10.03 10.56 -2.10
CA SER A 349 -9.99 11.63 -3.11
C SER A 349 -8.62 11.85 -3.75
N SER A 350 -7.56 11.23 -3.22
CA SER A 350 -6.17 11.44 -3.62
C SER A 350 -5.64 10.44 -4.66
N TRP A 351 -6.52 9.68 -5.32
CA TRP A 351 -6.15 8.66 -6.31
C TRP A 351 -5.30 9.21 -7.48
N VAL A 352 -5.41 10.50 -7.79
CA VAL A 352 -4.65 11.19 -8.85
C VAL A 352 -3.13 11.13 -8.62
N VAL A 353 -2.69 10.98 -7.36
CA VAL A 353 -1.26 10.82 -7.00
C VAL A 353 -0.62 9.64 -7.77
N TRP A 354 -1.37 8.57 -8.01
CA TRP A 354 -0.84 7.37 -8.67
C TRP A 354 -0.89 7.46 -10.20
N LEU A 355 -1.74 8.32 -10.74
CA LEU A 355 -1.94 8.43 -12.19
C LEU A 355 -0.65 8.86 -12.91
N ASN A 356 0.08 9.83 -12.37
CA ASN A 356 1.30 10.34 -12.99
C ASN A 356 2.38 9.26 -13.10
N GLY A 357 2.61 8.48 -12.03
CA GLY A 357 3.54 7.36 -12.06
C GLY A 357 3.12 6.22 -12.99
N ILE A 358 1.82 5.93 -13.11
CA ILE A 358 1.28 4.95 -14.07
C ILE A 358 1.55 5.39 -15.52
N LEU A 359 1.29 6.66 -15.83
CA LEU A 359 1.53 7.22 -17.16
C LEU A 359 3.02 7.18 -17.53
N PHE A 360 3.90 7.54 -16.58
CA PHE A 360 5.33 7.45 -16.77
C PHE A 360 5.78 6.00 -17.03
N ASN A 361 5.30 5.04 -16.23
CA ASN A 361 5.66 3.63 -16.40
C ASN A 361 5.16 3.08 -17.75
N ALA A 362 3.93 3.40 -18.15
CA ALA A 362 3.37 3.03 -19.45
C ALA A 362 4.20 3.60 -20.62
N LEU A 363 4.63 4.86 -20.51
CA LEU A 363 5.53 5.48 -21.48
C LEU A 363 6.86 4.72 -21.55
N MET A 364 7.48 4.39 -20.40
CA MET A 364 8.76 3.67 -20.37
C MET A 364 8.67 2.26 -20.96
N ILE A 365 7.60 1.51 -20.66
CA ILE A 365 7.34 0.19 -21.30
C ILE A 365 7.20 0.36 -22.82
N THR A 366 6.43 1.36 -23.25
CA THR A 366 6.20 1.61 -24.68
C THR A 366 7.51 1.96 -25.39
N LEU A 367 8.34 2.80 -24.78
CA LEU A 367 9.65 3.17 -25.28
C LEU A 367 10.60 1.97 -25.34
N LEU A 368 10.65 1.13 -24.29
CA LEU A 368 11.45 -0.09 -24.26
C LEU A 368 11.04 -1.06 -25.39
N MET A 369 9.74 -1.27 -25.58
CA MET A 369 9.20 -2.12 -26.64
C MET A 369 9.44 -1.52 -28.02
N TRP A 370 9.29 -0.21 -28.17
CA TRP A 370 9.58 0.48 -29.42
C TRP A 370 11.06 0.36 -29.80
N ALA A 371 11.98 0.51 -28.84
CA ALA A 371 13.41 0.29 -29.05
C ALA A 371 13.70 -1.14 -29.52
N TRP A 372 13.10 -2.15 -28.85
CA TRP A 372 13.26 -3.55 -29.24
C TRP A 372 12.79 -3.84 -30.66
N LEU A 373 11.61 -3.34 -31.03
CA LEU A 373 11.00 -3.56 -32.35
C LEU A 373 11.70 -2.76 -33.46
N SER A 374 12.27 -1.60 -33.14
CA SER A 374 12.99 -0.77 -34.12
C SER A 374 14.39 -1.28 -34.43
N THR A 375 15.00 -2.05 -33.53
CA THR A 375 16.31 -2.65 -33.77
C THR A 375 16.18 -3.85 -34.70
N PRO A 376 16.83 -3.84 -35.88
CA PRO A 376 16.74 -4.96 -36.82
C PRO A 376 17.35 -6.23 -36.21
N ARG A 377 16.78 -7.41 -36.54
CA ARG A 377 17.10 -8.70 -35.88
C ARG A 377 18.58 -9.08 -35.91
N ASN A 378 19.31 -8.66 -36.93
CA ASN A 378 20.75 -8.88 -37.08
C ASN A 378 21.60 -8.01 -36.13
N ALA A 379 21.03 -6.93 -35.59
CA ALA A 379 21.67 -6.03 -34.63
C ALA A 379 21.20 -6.28 -33.17
N GLN A 380 20.30 -7.23 -32.95
CA GLN A 380 19.83 -7.58 -31.60
C GLN A 380 20.90 -8.39 -30.87
N THR A 381 21.47 -7.81 -29.82
CA THR A 381 22.47 -8.48 -28.98
C THR A 381 21.79 -9.33 -27.89
N PRO A 382 22.44 -10.41 -27.41
CA PRO A 382 21.95 -11.17 -26.25
C PRO A 382 21.72 -10.29 -25.01
N LEU A 383 22.54 -9.26 -24.83
CA LEU A 383 22.39 -8.26 -23.77
C LEU A 383 21.10 -7.45 -23.93
N MET A 384 20.80 -6.97 -25.14
CA MET A 384 19.56 -6.25 -25.44
C MET A 384 18.33 -7.13 -25.17
N ALA A 385 18.38 -8.40 -25.56
CA ALA A 385 17.31 -9.36 -25.28
C ALA A 385 17.11 -9.60 -23.77
N LEU A 386 18.20 -9.68 -23.00
CA LEU A 386 18.15 -9.82 -21.54
C LEU A 386 17.56 -8.58 -20.87
N ILE A 387 18.00 -7.37 -21.26
CA ILE A 387 17.49 -6.10 -20.73
C ILE A 387 15.99 -5.95 -21.00
N VAL A 388 15.54 -6.27 -22.22
CA VAL A 388 14.12 -6.16 -22.59
C VAL A 388 13.28 -7.22 -21.90
N ARG A 389 13.71 -8.49 -21.89
CA ARG A 389 13.00 -9.59 -21.22
C ARG A 389 12.82 -9.30 -19.74
N ASP A 390 13.91 -8.98 -19.04
CA ASP A 390 13.89 -8.76 -17.61
C ASP A 390 13.19 -7.43 -17.28
N GLY A 391 13.50 -6.36 -18.02
CA GLY A 391 12.88 -5.04 -17.88
C GLY A 391 11.35 -5.07 -18.02
N CYS A 392 10.83 -5.74 -19.05
CA CYS A 392 9.38 -5.85 -19.27
C CYS A 392 8.65 -6.53 -18.10
N VAL A 393 9.19 -7.63 -17.56
CA VAL A 393 8.57 -8.34 -16.44
C VAL A 393 8.45 -7.42 -15.22
N TYR A 394 9.53 -6.71 -14.88
CA TYR A 394 9.52 -5.80 -13.73
C TYR A 394 8.63 -4.58 -13.97
N PHE A 395 8.62 -4.01 -15.18
CA PHE A 395 7.78 -2.85 -15.47
C PHE A 395 6.29 -3.21 -15.44
N VAL A 396 5.89 -4.36 -16.00
CA VAL A 396 4.51 -4.86 -15.93
C VAL A 396 4.09 -5.11 -14.48
N ALA A 397 4.97 -5.68 -13.65
CA ALA A 397 4.70 -5.88 -12.23
C ALA A 397 4.46 -4.55 -11.49
N ILE A 398 5.34 -3.55 -11.71
CA ILE A 398 5.20 -2.21 -11.12
C ILE A 398 3.91 -1.54 -11.60
N PHE A 399 3.64 -1.53 -12.91
CA PHE A 399 2.43 -0.96 -13.49
C PHE A 399 1.17 -1.59 -12.89
N SER A 400 1.13 -2.91 -12.79
CA SER A 400 -0.01 -3.65 -12.24
C SER A 400 -0.25 -3.32 -10.76
N ALA A 401 0.83 -3.25 -9.97
CA ALA A 401 0.76 -2.90 -8.56
C ALA A 401 0.24 -1.46 -8.36
N MET A 402 0.78 -0.50 -9.11
CA MET A 402 0.36 0.91 -9.06
C MET A 402 -1.09 1.10 -9.54
N LEU A 403 -1.49 0.41 -10.61
CA LEU A 403 -2.85 0.44 -11.12
C LEU A 403 -3.84 -0.12 -10.09
N PHE A 404 -3.52 -1.26 -9.47
CA PHE A 404 -4.35 -1.84 -8.41
C PHE A 404 -4.53 -0.86 -7.25
N ASN A 405 -3.44 -0.23 -6.79
CA ASN A 405 -3.52 0.76 -5.72
C ASN A 405 -4.36 1.99 -6.10
N MET A 406 -4.20 2.52 -7.33
CA MET A 406 -5.03 3.62 -7.82
C MET A 406 -6.52 3.26 -7.84
N LEU A 407 -6.86 2.05 -8.31
CA LEU A 407 -8.25 1.58 -8.34
C LEU A 407 -8.84 1.45 -6.94
N MET A 408 -8.06 0.94 -5.98
CA MET A 408 -8.47 0.86 -4.58
C MET A 408 -8.67 2.26 -3.96
N TRP A 409 -7.81 3.23 -4.27
CA TRP A 409 -7.99 4.60 -3.79
C TRP A 409 -9.22 5.27 -4.42
N LYS A 410 -9.54 4.98 -5.69
CA LYS A 410 -10.68 5.59 -6.38
C LYS A 410 -12.03 4.95 -6.05
N TYR A 411 -12.08 3.62 -5.97
CA TYR A 411 -13.33 2.85 -5.89
C TYR A 411 -13.49 2.05 -4.59
N GLY A 412 -12.41 1.82 -3.84
CA GLY A 412 -12.45 1.08 -2.59
C GLY A 412 -13.08 1.87 -1.44
N ARG A 413 -13.38 1.18 -0.34
CA ARG A 413 -13.81 1.81 0.90
C ARG A 413 -12.66 2.59 1.55
N GLU A 414 -12.96 3.60 2.37
CA GLU A 414 -11.93 4.38 3.08
C GLU A 414 -11.03 3.51 3.99
N SER A 415 -11.55 2.40 4.52
CA SER A 415 -10.80 1.40 5.29
C SER A 415 -9.81 0.59 4.45
N GLN A 416 -10.02 0.50 3.13
CA GLN A 416 -9.24 -0.37 2.23
C GLN A 416 -8.14 0.37 1.47
N VAL A 417 -8.09 1.71 1.54
CA VAL A 417 -7.12 2.51 0.78
C VAL A 417 -5.66 2.24 1.17
N VAL A 418 -5.40 1.87 2.43
CA VAL A 418 -4.05 1.55 2.93
C VAL A 418 -3.61 0.13 2.56
N LEU A 419 -4.57 -0.76 2.27
CA LEU A 419 -4.35 -2.18 2.02
C LEU A 419 -3.28 -2.45 0.94
N PRO A 420 -3.36 -1.87 -0.28
CA PRO A 420 -2.33 -2.09 -1.30
C PRO A 420 -1.05 -1.28 -1.10
N PHE A 421 -1.06 -0.23 -0.28
CA PHE A 421 0.00 0.78 -0.25
C PHE A 421 1.40 0.18 0.03
N PHE A 422 1.53 -0.58 1.12
CA PHE A 422 2.80 -1.20 1.48
C PHE A 422 3.19 -2.38 0.57
N VAL A 423 2.20 -3.02 -0.05
CA VAL A 423 2.41 -4.07 -1.05
C VAL A 423 3.04 -3.48 -2.31
N VAL A 424 2.51 -2.36 -2.81
CA VAL A 424 3.08 -1.63 -3.94
C VAL A 424 4.50 -1.20 -3.61
N TRP A 425 4.71 -0.59 -2.44
CA TRP A 425 6.03 -0.14 -2.03
C TRP A 425 7.05 -1.29 -2.02
N SER A 426 6.72 -2.40 -1.37
CA SER A 426 7.57 -3.59 -1.34
C SER A 426 7.85 -4.13 -2.76
N THR A 427 6.82 -4.20 -3.61
CA THR A 427 6.94 -4.69 -4.99
C THR A 427 7.85 -3.80 -5.82
N THR A 428 7.71 -2.47 -5.72
CA THR A 428 8.59 -1.52 -6.44
C THR A 428 10.04 -1.63 -6.02
N THR A 429 10.31 -1.80 -4.72
CA THR A 429 11.67 -1.96 -4.19
C THR A 429 12.31 -3.29 -4.61
N ILE A 430 11.54 -4.38 -4.60
CA ILE A 430 12.00 -5.70 -5.09
C ILE A 430 12.31 -5.62 -6.59
N ALA A 431 11.37 -5.08 -7.38
CA ALA A 431 11.51 -4.96 -8.82
C ALA A 431 12.73 -4.09 -9.19
N MET A 432 12.93 -2.96 -8.50
CA MET A 432 14.11 -2.12 -8.66
C MET A 432 15.40 -2.86 -8.32
N SER A 433 15.44 -3.58 -7.19
CA SER A 433 16.63 -4.30 -6.74
C SER A 433 17.02 -5.40 -7.75
N ARG A 434 16.05 -6.22 -8.16
CA ARG A 434 16.30 -7.31 -9.11
C ARG A 434 16.63 -6.82 -10.51
N LEU A 435 16.02 -5.73 -10.96
CA LEU A 435 16.37 -5.09 -12.25
C LEU A 435 17.81 -4.56 -12.26
N LEU A 436 18.35 -4.14 -11.11
CA LEU A 436 19.74 -3.70 -10.98
C LEU A 436 20.72 -4.87 -10.85
N LEU A 437 20.31 -5.94 -10.18
CA LEU A 437 21.12 -7.15 -9.99
C LEU A 437 21.11 -8.10 -11.20
N SER A 438 20.12 -8.05 -12.09
CA SER A 438 20.05 -8.93 -13.27
C SER A 438 21.21 -8.73 -14.27
N MET A 439 22.00 -7.67 -14.11
CA MET A 439 23.21 -7.43 -14.91
C MET A 439 24.43 -8.23 -14.46
N LYS A 440 24.35 -8.98 -13.36
CA LYS A 440 25.50 -9.71 -12.79
C LYS A 440 26.17 -10.68 -13.77
N ASP A 441 25.39 -11.24 -14.70
CA ASP A 441 25.88 -12.22 -15.68
C ASP A 441 26.60 -11.55 -16.87
N VAL A 442 26.58 -10.21 -16.95
CA VAL A 442 27.12 -9.44 -18.09
C VAL A 442 28.07 -8.32 -17.67
N GLN A 443 28.02 -7.86 -16.41
CA GLN A 443 28.89 -6.80 -15.88
C GLN A 443 29.66 -7.30 -14.67
N GLY A 444 30.98 -7.11 -14.67
CA GLY A 444 31.81 -7.31 -13.50
C GLY A 444 31.68 -6.14 -12.50
N PRO A 445 32.21 -6.30 -11.27
CA PRO A 445 32.24 -5.26 -10.25
C PRO A 445 32.78 -3.90 -10.72
N GLU A 446 33.81 -3.91 -11.55
CA GLU A 446 34.49 -2.69 -11.99
C GLU A 446 33.66 -1.85 -12.97
N ASP A 447 32.80 -2.53 -13.74
CA ASP A 447 31.94 -1.95 -14.77
C ASP A 447 30.52 -1.65 -14.26
N TRP A 448 30.16 -2.17 -13.07
CA TRP A 448 28.81 -2.05 -12.53
C TRP A 448 28.45 -0.60 -12.18
N GLY A 449 27.30 -0.16 -12.68
CA GLY A 449 26.82 1.21 -12.48
C GLY A 449 27.58 2.26 -13.32
N GLN A 450 28.56 1.85 -14.12
CA GLN A 450 29.14 2.65 -15.18
C GLN A 450 28.40 2.34 -16.50
N GLN A 451 28.07 3.36 -17.29
CA GLN A 451 27.62 3.19 -18.67
C GLN A 451 28.83 2.79 -19.54
N VAL A 452 29.39 1.59 -19.32
CA VAL A 452 30.49 1.10 -20.14
C VAL A 452 29.90 0.70 -21.48
N LYS A 453 30.46 1.25 -22.57
CA LYS A 453 30.33 0.66 -23.90
C LYS A 453 30.88 -0.76 -23.79
N ILE A 454 30.00 -1.74 -23.62
CA ILE A 454 30.37 -3.14 -23.70
C ILE A 454 30.78 -3.34 -25.16
N ALA A 455 32.07 -3.20 -25.43
CA ALA A 455 32.68 -3.75 -26.61
C ALA A 455 32.54 -5.25 -26.43
N VAL A 456 31.47 -5.81 -27.01
CA VAL A 456 31.42 -7.25 -27.27
C VAL A 456 32.67 -7.50 -28.11
N PRO A 457 33.69 -8.21 -27.61
CA PRO A 457 34.81 -8.57 -28.46
C PRO A 457 34.20 -9.32 -29.63
N ASP A 458 34.53 -8.91 -30.85
CA ASP A 458 34.09 -9.62 -32.04
C ASP A 458 34.28 -11.12 -31.79
N LEU A 459 33.18 -11.84 -31.66
CA LEU A 459 33.22 -13.29 -31.74
C LEU A 459 33.57 -13.57 -33.19
N GLU A 460 34.87 -13.63 -33.48
CA GLU A 460 35.38 -14.27 -34.69
C GLU A 460 34.97 -15.73 -34.60
N LEU A 461 33.78 -16.01 -35.14
CA LEU A 461 33.39 -17.34 -35.54
C LEU A 461 34.34 -17.73 -36.68
N THR A 462 35.47 -18.32 -36.31
CA THR A 462 36.34 -18.98 -37.30
C THR A 462 35.55 -20.13 -37.91
N PRO A 463 35.37 -20.15 -39.25
CA PRO A 463 34.71 -21.28 -39.89
C PRO A 463 35.66 -22.47 -39.84
N ILE A 464 35.46 -23.37 -38.87
CA ILE A 464 36.18 -24.64 -38.85
C ILE A 464 35.59 -25.51 -39.96
N ARG A 465 36.46 -25.89 -40.90
CA ARG A 465 36.10 -26.57 -42.15
C ARG A 465 35.81 -28.07 -41.98
N ASP A 466 35.87 -28.60 -40.76
CA ASP A 466 35.67 -30.02 -40.48
C ASP A 466 34.76 -30.21 -39.25
N GLY A 467 33.76 -31.08 -39.37
CA GLY A 467 32.63 -31.23 -38.44
C GLY A 467 32.98 -31.74 -37.03
N GLY A 468 33.50 -30.86 -36.18
CA GLY A 468 33.80 -31.11 -34.76
C GLY A 468 33.10 -30.14 -33.79
N LEU A 469 32.92 -30.61 -32.55
CA LEU A 469 32.15 -30.02 -31.43
C LEU A 469 32.35 -28.50 -31.20
N VAL A 470 31.25 -27.80 -30.86
CA VAL A 470 31.23 -26.36 -30.51
C VAL A 470 31.93 -26.13 -29.16
N SER A 471 33.03 -25.37 -29.14
CA SER A 471 33.65 -24.87 -27.90
C SER A 471 33.27 -23.41 -27.64
N VAL A 472 32.60 -23.13 -26.52
CA VAL A 472 32.41 -21.75 -26.01
C VAL A 472 33.61 -21.40 -25.14
N ILE A 473 34.40 -20.41 -25.54
CA ILE A 473 35.49 -19.88 -24.72
C ILE A 473 34.90 -18.81 -23.79
N SER A 474 34.55 -19.17 -22.56
CA SER A 474 34.25 -18.21 -21.49
C SER A 474 35.54 -17.84 -20.78
N ARG A 475 35.93 -16.55 -20.80
CA ARG A 475 37.09 -16.05 -20.08
C ARG A 475 36.70 -15.65 -18.65
N PHE A 476 36.47 -16.64 -17.78
CA PHE A 476 36.48 -16.44 -16.33
C PHE A 476 37.26 -17.61 -15.71
N SER A 477 38.52 -17.36 -15.37
CA SER A 477 39.35 -18.31 -14.63
C SER A 477 39.31 -17.91 -13.17
N ASP A 478 38.76 -18.78 -12.33
CA ASP A 478 39.05 -18.84 -10.89
C ASP A 478 40.50 -19.28 -10.72
N ASP A 479 41.45 -18.35 -10.65
CA ASP A 479 42.76 -18.58 -10.03
C ASP A 479 43.54 -17.26 -9.95
N ASP A 480 43.21 -16.44 -8.94
CA ASP A 480 44.03 -15.30 -8.55
C ASP A 480 44.34 -15.35 -7.04
N ARG A 481 44.78 -16.53 -6.60
CA ARG A 481 45.45 -16.69 -5.31
C ARG A 481 46.75 -17.48 -5.52
N LEU A 482 47.86 -16.80 -5.25
CA LEU A 482 49.23 -17.31 -5.10
C LEU A 482 50.02 -17.49 -6.41
N SER A 483 50.82 -16.49 -6.77
CA SER A 483 52.30 -16.55 -6.70
C SER A 483 52.96 -15.56 -7.66
N HIS A 484 53.91 -14.80 -7.13
CA HIS A 484 54.95 -14.18 -7.94
C HIS A 484 55.72 -15.29 -8.69
N ARG A 485 55.97 -15.06 -10.00
CA ARG A 485 57.24 -15.28 -10.74
C ARG A 485 57.11 -16.09 -12.05
N LYS A 486 57.51 -15.41 -13.14
CA LYS A 486 58.06 -15.87 -14.44
C LYS A 486 57.15 -16.52 -15.48
N HIS A 487 57.30 -15.99 -16.70
CA HIS A 487 56.90 -16.53 -18.01
C HIS A 487 56.89 -18.06 -18.10
N SER A 488 55.74 -18.61 -18.45
CA SER A 488 55.59 -19.80 -19.29
C SER A 488 54.18 -19.76 -19.89
N GLU A 489 54.08 -19.98 -21.20
CA GLU A 489 52.83 -20.07 -21.95
C GLU A 489 51.88 -21.10 -21.31
N SER A 490 50.65 -20.70 -21.00
CA SER A 490 49.60 -21.59 -20.49
C SER A 490 48.75 -22.12 -21.65
N ILE A 491 48.85 -23.42 -21.89
CA ILE A 491 47.96 -24.16 -22.79
C ILE A 491 46.56 -24.19 -22.15
N PRO A 492 45.48 -23.78 -22.84
CA PRO A 492 44.14 -23.82 -22.28
C PRO A 492 43.66 -25.28 -22.11
N LYS A 493 43.21 -25.63 -20.90
CA LYS A 493 42.55 -26.92 -20.62
C LYS A 493 41.11 -26.89 -21.12
N ILE A 494 40.78 -27.83 -22.00
CA ILE A 494 39.44 -28.04 -22.57
C ILE A 494 38.62 -28.89 -21.59
N SER A 495 37.43 -28.44 -21.21
CA SER A 495 36.43 -29.25 -20.51
C SER A 495 35.27 -29.58 -21.44
N TYR A 496 34.83 -30.84 -21.44
CA TYR A 496 33.77 -31.36 -22.32
C TYR A 496 32.45 -31.43 -21.54
N VAL A 497 31.39 -30.79 -22.05
CA VAL A 497 30.01 -30.97 -21.56
C VAL A 497 29.22 -31.80 -22.57
N GLY A 498 28.49 -32.78 -22.04
CA GLY A 498 28.01 -33.98 -22.73
C GLY A 498 26.96 -33.83 -23.83
N ARG A 499 26.91 -34.90 -24.61
CA ARG A 499 26.13 -35.20 -25.82
C ARG A 499 24.61 -35.21 -25.57
N TYR A 500 23.84 -34.51 -26.40
CA TYR A 500 22.40 -34.74 -26.56
C TYR A 500 22.21 -35.74 -27.72
N ASP A 501 21.95 -37.01 -27.42
CA ASP A 501 21.56 -37.99 -28.43
C ASP A 501 20.05 -37.88 -28.69
N GLY A 502 19.69 -37.23 -29.79
CA GLY A 502 18.34 -37.27 -30.33
C GLY A 502 18.23 -38.42 -31.34
N HIS A 503 17.50 -39.48 -30.98
CA HIS A 503 17.00 -40.44 -31.96
C HIS A 503 15.55 -40.12 -32.32
N SER A 504 15.38 -39.98 -33.64
CA SER A 504 14.20 -40.11 -34.51
C SER A 504 12.96 -40.80 -33.95
#